data_AF-A0A552G352-F1
#
_entry.id   AF-A0A552G352-F1
#
_cell.length_a   1.000
_cell.length_b   1.000
_cell.length_c   1.000
_cell.angle_alpha   90.00
_cell.angle_beta   90.00
_cell.angle_gamma   90.00
#
_symmetry.space_group_name_H-M   'P 1'
#
loop_
_entity.id
_entity.type
_entity.pdbx_description
1 polymer ?
#
loop_
_entity_poly.entity_id
_entity_poly.type
_entity_poly.pdbx_seq_one_letter_code
_entity_poly.pdbx_strand_id
1 'polypeptide(L)'
;MSTSTVKVQFIQHRQPPLDSGTYTVEVEQKVKTEGSNKIPEQTFSKELTFYVDGHRFAPLTPDSIYAVFPPAGNLGEYSNALPHIILKRGTLPWERTIKSTNSNLPWLALLLFQESEKPEPQTIKLKELKATSGNTKFPTFIYEPGQNDEDVLTVIDVPKHILEKILPTEKDIALLASVNQITNENDKPLSEPLATILGNRLPKKGEVSTVHLVALEERYDKDSGEFDYQGARPNDLIRLVSLASWSFTCVNSKHNFDALLKEIDRDPDTLRLPSFGNDAAKKYIDLGYVPLHHALRQGDKTISWYHSPLSTGQSSDNLTAPVAIADQLMRYDPNTGMFDVSYAMAWQLGRMLTLQNQPLAVEIFNWKRSKAQDLHQRQQQVLHLPFKGTTETNGDIPTAIANWFQDLQLLKNVPFNYLVPDARLLPPESLRFFWVDSYWVDCLQDGAFSVGRVTKEDLRLDVQSRSLPESKTQSDKTITGFLLNSEVVSGWPGLEIEGYVNPVTGTDFVGPENKLTILRRDLLSDNILLCFFDREVKTLDLALQGSSVNCGVDSIKKGTKITKGLRQLDGKQTTGNIEVPFRNQDLGVINIEEMTNRLKEGLKSTSQFTSAQFAATMIEGSPKVRFVARG
;
A
#
# COMPACT_ATOMS: atom_id res chain seq x y z
N MET A 1 8.24 -21.97 11.51
CA MET A 1 8.96 -20.75 11.95
C MET A 1 7.95 -19.89 12.68
N SER A 2 8.22 -19.57 13.94
CA SER A 2 7.33 -18.72 14.74
C SER A 2 7.16 -17.38 14.01
N THR A 3 5.94 -17.04 13.62
CA THR A 3 5.58 -15.71 13.12
C THR A 3 5.84 -14.71 14.25
N SER A 4 7.03 -14.12 14.26
CA SER A 4 7.38 -13.05 15.18
C SER A 4 6.43 -11.88 14.97
N THR A 5 5.51 -11.67 15.91
CA THR A 5 4.55 -10.58 15.88
C THR A 5 5.30 -9.26 16.03
N VAL A 6 5.15 -8.37 15.06
CA VAL A 6 5.77 -7.04 15.04
C VAL A 6 4.83 -6.05 15.75
N LYS A 7 5.37 -5.19 16.61
CA LYS A 7 4.62 -4.14 17.34
C LYS A 7 5.08 -2.76 16.89
N VAL A 8 4.17 -1.77 16.97
CA VAL A 8 4.51 -0.35 16.82
C VAL A 8 4.47 0.28 18.21
N GLN A 9 5.60 0.81 18.65
CA GLN A 9 5.76 1.50 19.92
C GLN A 9 5.69 3.02 19.71
N PHE A 10 4.91 3.70 20.54
CA PHE A 10 4.82 5.16 20.58
C PHE A 10 5.59 5.70 21.79
N ILE A 11 6.46 6.68 21.56
CA ILE A 11 7.31 7.33 22.56
C ILE A 11 6.93 8.81 22.62
N GLN A 12 6.83 9.37 23.83
CA GLN A 12 6.31 10.72 24.05
C GLN A 12 7.22 11.81 23.47
N HIS A 13 8.52 11.74 23.78
CA HIS A 13 9.52 12.67 23.28
C HIS A 13 10.88 11.98 23.17
N ARG A 14 11.73 12.48 22.27
CA ARG A 14 13.11 12.02 22.11
C ARG A 14 14.06 13.21 22.06
N GLN A 15 14.70 13.47 23.19
CA GLN A 15 15.73 14.51 23.28
C GLN A 15 16.98 14.11 22.49
N PRO A 16 17.67 15.07 21.85
CA PRO A 16 18.98 14.80 21.27
C PRO A 16 19.98 14.41 22.39
N PRO A 17 20.99 13.57 22.10
CA PRO A 17 22.03 13.26 23.09
C PRO A 17 22.86 14.48 23.51
N LEU A 18 22.94 15.48 22.63
CA LEU A 18 23.63 16.74 22.85
C LEU A 18 22.83 17.84 22.16
N ASP A 19 22.47 18.88 22.90
CA ASP A 19 21.68 20.00 22.38
C ASP A 19 22.47 20.84 21.37
N SER A 20 21.77 21.62 20.55
CA SER A 20 22.40 22.59 19.66
C SER A 20 23.06 23.69 20.49
N GLY A 21 24.36 23.93 20.28
CA GLY A 21 25.10 24.87 21.13
C GLY A 21 26.61 24.83 20.94
N THR A 22 27.27 25.80 21.56
CA THR A 22 28.74 25.84 21.62
C THR A 22 29.18 25.12 22.89
N TYR A 23 30.04 24.11 22.72
CA TYR A 23 30.60 23.32 23.81
C TYR A 23 32.11 23.52 23.86
N THR A 24 32.64 23.59 25.07
CA THR A 24 34.08 23.60 25.33
C THR A 24 34.45 22.34 26.09
N VAL A 25 35.33 21.53 25.51
CA VAL A 25 35.93 20.38 26.17
C VAL A 25 37.27 20.82 26.73
N GLU A 26 37.38 20.79 28.05
CA GLU A 26 38.63 21.03 28.75
C GLU A 26 39.27 19.70 29.14
N VAL A 27 40.54 19.52 28.78
CA VAL A 27 41.34 18.35 29.18
C VAL A 27 42.45 18.82 30.10
N GLU A 28 42.36 18.42 31.37
CA GLU A 28 43.37 18.68 32.40
C GLU A 28 44.20 17.39 32.65
N GLN A 29 45.52 17.46 32.46
CA GLN A 29 46.46 16.39 32.77
C GLN A 29 47.39 16.81 33.91
N LYS A 30 47.34 16.09 35.03
CA LYS A 30 48.26 16.25 36.16
C LYS A 30 49.35 15.20 36.10
N VAL A 31 50.60 15.66 36.04
CA VAL A 31 51.80 14.79 36.03
C VAL A 31 52.53 14.96 37.35
N LYS A 32 52.71 13.86 38.08
CA LYS A 32 53.48 13.79 39.33
C LYS A 32 54.46 12.63 39.30
N THR A 33 55.64 12.80 39.88
CA THR A 33 56.58 11.71 40.14
C THR A 33 56.34 11.10 41.52
N GLU A 34 56.18 9.78 41.57
CA GLU A 34 55.97 9.05 42.82
C GLU A 34 57.31 8.83 43.55
N GLY A 35 57.41 9.21 44.83
CA GLY A 35 58.60 9.00 45.65
C GLY A 35 59.82 9.90 45.35
N SER A 36 59.69 10.93 44.51
CA SER A 36 60.77 11.87 44.20
C SER A 36 60.25 13.29 43.92
N ASN A 37 60.87 14.29 44.55
CA ASN A 37 60.60 15.72 44.30
C ASN A 37 61.41 16.29 43.12
N LYS A 38 61.94 15.45 42.22
CA LYS A 38 62.76 15.90 41.08
C LYS A 38 61.93 16.61 39.99
N ILE A 39 60.65 16.25 39.83
CA ILE A 39 59.72 16.94 38.94
C ILE A 39 58.57 17.47 39.82
N PRO A 40 58.39 18.79 39.94
CA PRO A 40 57.24 19.34 40.66
C PRO A 40 55.95 18.94 39.94
N GLU A 41 54.84 18.82 40.68
CA GLU A 41 53.52 18.55 40.09
C GLU A 41 53.21 19.59 39.01
N GLN A 42 52.97 19.12 37.79
CA GLN A 42 52.66 19.97 36.64
C GLN A 42 51.26 19.64 36.15
N THR A 43 50.47 20.69 35.93
CA THR A 43 49.13 20.60 35.36
C THR A 43 49.16 21.19 33.95
N PHE A 44 48.77 20.41 32.96
CA PHE A 44 48.59 20.84 31.58
C PHE A 44 47.10 20.91 31.30
N SER A 45 46.60 22.04 30.80
CA SER A 45 45.22 22.14 30.32
C SER A 45 45.22 22.44 28.82
N LYS A 46 44.25 21.86 28.10
CA LYS A 46 43.95 22.20 26.71
C LYS A 46 42.44 22.25 26.51
N GLU A 47 41.98 23.30 25.86
CA GLU A 47 40.58 23.49 25.52
C GLU A 47 40.34 23.22 24.03
N LEU A 48 39.20 22.61 23.73
CA LEU A 48 38.66 22.45 22.38
C LEU A 48 37.22 22.96 22.36
N THR A 49 36.96 24.02 21.61
CA THR A 49 35.60 24.52 21.37
C THR A 49 35.06 23.95 20.07
N PHE A 50 33.84 23.41 20.11
CA PHE A 50 33.11 22.98 18.92
C PHE A 50 31.64 23.38 19.01
N TYR A 51 30.97 23.47 17.86
CA TYR A 51 29.55 23.79 17.75
C TYR A 51 28.77 22.56 17.30
N VAL A 52 27.68 22.25 17.99
CA VAL A 52 26.72 21.21 17.60
C VAL A 52 25.64 21.87 16.77
N ASP A 53 25.57 21.52 15.49
CA ASP A 53 24.63 22.10 14.54
C ASP A 53 23.21 21.51 14.70
N GLY A 54 22.23 22.40 14.84
CA GLY A 54 20.81 22.10 14.98
C GLY A 54 19.98 22.76 13.87
N HIS A 55 19.06 22.01 13.26
CA HIS A 55 18.25 22.54 12.17
C HIS A 55 17.34 23.68 12.65
N ARG A 56 17.29 24.81 11.93
CA ARG A 56 16.60 26.04 12.39
C ARG A 56 15.70 26.69 11.33
N PHE A 57 16.28 27.23 10.25
CA PHE A 57 15.55 28.01 9.25
C PHE A 57 15.59 27.45 7.83
N ALA A 58 16.58 26.61 7.53
CA ALA A 58 16.70 26.01 6.21
C ALA A 58 15.47 25.12 5.91
N PRO A 59 14.95 25.08 4.68
CA PRO A 59 13.92 24.13 4.31
C PRO A 59 14.39 22.68 4.53
N LEU A 60 13.48 21.82 4.95
CA LEU A 60 13.77 20.39 5.07
C LEU A 60 13.96 19.78 3.68
N THR A 61 14.98 18.94 3.55
CA THR A 61 15.22 18.20 2.31
C THR A 61 14.16 17.10 2.16
N PRO A 62 13.74 16.76 0.93
CA PRO A 62 12.79 15.66 0.73
C PRO A 62 13.24 14.33 1.36
N ASP A 63 14.55 14.08 1.43
CA ASP A 63 15.10 12.89 2.07
C ASP A 63 14.92 12.85 3.59
N SER A 64 14.83 14.01 4.26
CA SER A 64 14.57 14.07 5.71
C SER A 64 13.13 13.69 6.09
N ILE A 65 12.21 13.74 5.13
CA ILE A 65 10.79 13.43 5.29
C ILE A 65 10.58 11.95 4.93
N TYR A 66 10.03 11.17 5.86
CA TYR A 66 9.66 9.78 5.60
C TYR A 66 8.33 9.69 4.85
N ALA A 67 7.31 10.43 5.32
CA ALA A 67 5.99 10.48 4.71
C ALA A 67 5.22 11.75 5.14
N VAL A 68 4.25 12.15 4.32
CA VAL A 68 3.22 13.14 4.67
C VAL A 68 1.85 12.53 4.41
N PHE A 69 0.88 12.89 5.25
CA PHE A 69 -0.50 12.50 5.07
C PHE A 69 -1.44 13.68 5.35
N PRO A 70 -2.50 13.89 4.58
CA PRO A 70 -2.74 13.29 3.26
C PRO A 70 -1.57 13.48 2.28
N PRO A 71 -1.33 12.54 1.34
CA PRO A 71 -0.17 12.60 0.47
C PRO A 71 -0.19 13.85 -0.43
N ALA A 72 1.00 14.39 -0.72
CA ALA A 72 1.15 15.59 -1.54
C ALA A 72 0.58 15.38 -2.95
N GLY A 73 -0.24 16.34 -3.42
CA GLY A 73 -0.90 16.33 -4.72
C GLY A 73 -2.02 15.29 -4.86
N ASN A 74 -2.35 14.55 -3.79
CA ASN A 74 -3.35 13.50 -3.84
C ASN A 74 -4.78 14.05 -3.76
N LEU A 75 -5.70 13.30 -4.32
CA LEU A 75 -7.13 13.58 -4.36
C LEU A 75 -7.86 12.44 -3.65
N GLY A 76 -8.53 12.75 -2.53
CA GLY A 76 -9.16 11.73 -1.69
C GLY A 76 -10.15 12.29 -0.69
N GLU A 77 -10.85 11.41 0.04
CA GLU A 77 -11.73 11.81 1.13
C GLU A 77 -10.90 11.92 2.42
N TYR A 78 -10.43 13.14 2.68
CA TYR A 78 -9.56 13.41 3.83
C TYR A 78 -10.27 14.22 4.91
N SER A 79 -11.58 14.44 4.82
CA SER A 79 -12.31 15.34 5.72
C SER A 79 -12.29 14.89 7.19
N ASN A 80 -11.99 13.62 7.42
CA ASN A 80 -11.87 13.00 8.72
C ASN A 80 -10.39 12.71 9.08
N ALA A 81 -9.44 12.97 8.19
CA ALA A 81 -8.03 12.79 8.43
C ALA A 81 -7.42 14.02 9.13
N LEU A 82 -6.60 13.77 10.14
CA LEU A 82 -5.72 14.79 10.69
C LEU A 82 -4.41 14.79 9.90
N PRO A 83 -4.05 15.92 9.26
CA PRO A 83 -2.80 16.03 8.55
C PRO A 83 -1.61 15.76 9.47
N HIS A 84 -0.64 15.01 8.98
CA HIS A 84 0.58 14.72 9.74
C HIS A 84 1.79 14.53 8.83
N ILE A 85 2.97 14.75 9.41
CA ILE A 85 4.27 14.56 8.78
C ILE A 85 5.11 13.61 9.63
N ILE A 86 5.82 12.71 8.96
CA ILE A 86 6.74 11.77 9.58
C ILE A 86 8.15 12.09 9.10
N LEU A 87 9.05 12.30 10.06
CA LEU A 87 10.42 12.74 9.86
C LEU A 87 11.36 11.59 10.21
N LYS A 88 12.39 11.36 9.37
CA LYS A 88 13.40 10.34 9.63
C LYS A 88 14.23 10.64 10.88
N ARG A 89 14.45 11.92 11.17
CA ARG A 89 15.18 12.41 12.34
C ARG A 89 14.25 12.47 13.56
N GLY A 90 14.23 11.39 14.34
CA GLY A 90 13.36 11.25 15.51
C GLY A 90 13.54 12.30 16.63
N THR A 91 14.65 13.05 16.66
CA THR A 91 14.92 14.11 17.65
C THR A 91 14.51 15.49 17.18
N LEU A 92 14.30 15.70 15.88
CA LEU A 92 14.14 17.02 15.26
C LEU A 92 13.07 17.92 15.92
N PRO A 93 11.88 17.41 16.32
CA PRO A 93 10.90 18.25 17.01
C PRO A 93 11.36 18.76 18.37
N TRP A 94 12.32 18.11 19.03
CA TRP A 94 12.81 18.44 20.38
C TRP A 94 14.23 19.02 20.40
N GLU A 95 14.80 19.36 19.25
CA GLU A 95 16.15 19.96 19.16
C GLU A 95 16.18 21.44 19.54
N ARG A 96 15.02 22.10 19.55
CA ARG A 96 14.85 23.50 19.97
C ARG A 96 13.58 23.61 20.81
N THR A 97 13.39 24.76 21.44
CA THR A 97 12.28 24.96 22.40
C THR A 97 11.35 26.09 21.97
N ILE A 98 10.05 25.94 22.23
CA ILE A 98 9.08 27.04 22.06
C ILE A 98 9.19 28.11 23.14
N LYS A 99 9.73 27.72 24.31
CA LYS A 99 10.03 28.58 25.44
C LYS A 99 11.21 28.01 26.22
N SER A 100 12.05 28.90 26.74
CA SER A 100 13.30 28.52 27.43
C SER A 100 13.12 27.72 28.71
N THR A 101 11.89 27.53 29.20
CA THR A 101 11.59 26.88 30.49
C THR A 101 11.29 25.38 30.38
N ASN A 102 11.02 24.85 29.18
CA ASN A 102 10.68 23.43 29.01
C ASN A 102 11.23 22.84 27.70
N SER A 103 12.25 21.99 27.81
CA SER A 103 12.88 21.31 26.67
C SER A 103 12.05 20.15 26.10
N ASN A 104 11.01 19.68 26.79
CA ASN A 104 10.18 18.58 26.31
C ASN A 104 9.09 19.02 25.31
N LEU A 105 8.96 20.32 25.07
CA LEU A 105 7.96 20.87 24.15
C LEU A 105 8.53 20.95 22.73
N PRO A 106 7.84 20.38 21.73
CA PRO A 106 8.33 20.43 20.37
C PRO A 106 8.24 21.84 19.79
N TRP A 107 9.29 22.30 19.10
CA TRP A 107 9.32 23.62 18.47
C TRP A 107 8.65 23.69 17.09
N LEU A 108 8.05 22.58 16.66
CA LEU A 108 7.44 22.43 15.35
C LEU A 108 5.93 22.20 15.47
N ALA A 109 5.16 22.82 14.57
CA ALA A 109 3.73 22.56 14.45
C ALA A 109 3.32 22.45 12.98
N LEU A 110 2.25 21.68 12.73
CA LEU A 110 1.60 21.62 11.43
C LEU A 110 0.37 22.53 11.41
N LEU A 111 0.35 23.46 10.46
CA LEU A 111 -0.79 24.34 10.22
C LEU A 111 -1.44 23.99 8.88
N LEU A 112 -2.74 23.75 8.89
CA LEU A 112 -3.55 23.56 7.70
C LEU A 112 -4.29 24.85 7.34
N PHE A 113 -4.16 25.27 6.09
CA PHE A 113 -4.84 26.40 5.48
C PHE A 113 -5.76 25.91 4.36
N GLN A 114 -6.99 26.41 4.35
CA GLN A 114 -7.94 26.24 3.26
C GLN A 114 -7.60 27.19 2.10
N GLU A 115 -8.20 26.96 0.93
CA GLU A 115 -7.90 27.71 -0.29
C GLU A 115 -8.13 29.24 -0.14
N SER A 116 -9.13 29.64 0.66
CA SER A 116 -9.47 31.05 0.89
C SER A 116 -8.51 31.80 1.82
N GLU A 117 -7.68 31.09 2.58
CA GLU A 117 -6.79 31.64 3.63
C GLU A 117 -5.33 31.25 3.43
N LYS A 118 -5.00 30.61 2.30
CA LYS A 118 -3.65 30.11 2.02
C LYS A 118 -2.64 31.27 1.98
N PRO A 119 -1.59 31.25 2.81
CA PRO A 119 -0.50 32.21 2.66
C PRO A 119 0.37 31.81 1.47
N GLU A 120 0.93 32.79 0.76
CA GLU A 120 1.90 32.52 -0.31
C GLU A 120 3.30 32.31 0.29
N PRO A 121 3.97 31.19 0.00
CA PRO A 121 5.34 30.97 0.44
C PRO A 121 6.30 31.94 -0.25
N GLN A 122 7.14 32.62 0.53
CA GLN A 122 8.15 33.55 0.05
C GLN A 122 9.54 33.02 0.37
N THR A 123 10.41 32.97 -0.63
CA THR A 123 11.83 32.64 -0.45
C THR A 123 12.60 33.93 -0.15
N ILE A 124 13.12 34.04 1.06
CA ILE A 124 13.86 35.23 1.55
C ILE A 124 15.24 34.84 2.05
N LYS A 125 16.11 35.85 2.21
CA LYS A 125 17.43 35.68 2.82
C LYS A 125 17.39 35.89 4.33
N LEU A 126 18.34 35.29 5.06
CA LEU A 126 18.40 35.39 6.52
C LEU A 126 18.53 36.84 7.02
N LYS A 127 19.22 37.71 6.27
CA LYS A 127 19.27 39.16 6.56
C LYS A 127 17.91 39.85 6.52
N GLU A 128 17.03 39.41 5.62
CA GLU A 128 15.69 39.99 5.43
C GLU A 128 14.75 39.54 6.55
N LEU A 129 14.91 38.30 7.03
CA LEU A 129 14.19 37.82 8.21
C LEU A 129 14.55 38.65 9.45
N LYS A 130 15.83 38.96 9.64
CA LYS A 130 16.31 39.78 10.76
C LYS A 130 15.88 41.25 10.66
N ALA A 131 15.76 41.78 9.44
CA ALA A 131 15.31 43.14 9.16
C ALA A 131 13.78 43.29 9.08
N THR A 132 13.00 42.31 9.56
CA THR A 132 11.54 42.35 9.52
C THR A 132 11.03 43.62 10.22
N SER A 133 10.34 44.47 9.47
CA SER A 133 9.85 45.78 9.92
C SER A 133 8.48 46.11 9.31
N GLY A 134 7.78 47.06 9.92
CA GLY A 134 6.46 47.52 9.47
C GLY A 134 5.29 46.66 9.98
N ASN A 135 4.41 46.26 9.07
CA ASN A 135 3.17 45.53 9.39
C ASN A 135 3.37 44.03 9.63
N THR A 136 4.57 43.51 9.39
CA THR A 136 4.93 42.11 9.59
C THR A 136 5.71 41.96 10.90
N LYS A 137 5.40 40.94 11.70
CA LYS A 137 6.03 40.66 13.00
C LYS A 137 6.82 39.36 12.97
N PHE A 138 8.05 39.39 13.50
CA PHE A 138 8.94 38.25 13.68
C PHE A 138 9.92 38.54 14.84
N PRO A 139 10.22 37.56 15.71
CA PRO A 139 11.09 37.80 16.87
C PRO A 139 12.54 38.09 16.47
N THR A 140 13.24 38.82 17.33
CA THR A 140 14.68 39.04 17.17
C THR A 140 15.45 37.76 17.51
N PHE A 141 16.50 37.46 16.75
CA PHE A 141 17.34 36.30 16.98
C PHE A 141 18.82 36.61 16.70
N ILE A 142 19.70 35.77 17.24
CA ILE A 142 21.16 35.83 17.06
C ILE A 142 21.59 34.75 16.05
N TYR A 143 22.59 35.07 15.23
CA TYR A 143 23.18 34.11 14.29
C TYR A 143 23.99 33.05 15.03
N GLU A 144 23.83 31.82 14.57
CA GLU A 144 24.61 30.68 15.03
C GLU A 144 25.88 30.51 14.19
N PRO A 145 26.95 29.92 14.76
CA PRO A 145 28.16 29.61 14.00
C PRO A 145 27.84 28.84 12.70
N GLY A 146 28.24 29.41 11.56
CA GLY A 146 27.98 28.85 10.23
C GLY A 146 26.82 29.49 9.46
N GLN A 147 25.98 30.30 10.11
CA GLN A 147 24.91 31.05 9.44
C GLN A 147 25.43 32.32 8.77
N ASN A 148 24.97 32.58 7.55
CA ASN A 148 25.33 33.74 6.76
C ASN A 148 24.08 34.52 6.33
N ASP A 149 24.26 35.82 6.09
CA ASP A 149 23.22 36.72 5.61
C ASP A 149 22.52 36.27 4.32
N GLU A 150 23.23 35.49 3.50
CA GLU A 150 22.79 35.01 2.20
C GLU A 150 22.10 33.64 2.27
N ASP A 151 22.01 33.02 3.45
CA ASP A 151 21.30 31.75 3.63
C ASP A 151 19.82 31.92 3.29
N VAL A 152 19.31 30.98 2.50
CA VAL A 152 17.97 31.03 1.93
C VAL A 152 16.99 30.25 2.80
N LEU A 153 15.84 30.85 3.09
CA LEU A 153 14.75 30.21 3.82
C LEU A 153 13.38 30.53 3.20
N THR A 154 12.37 29.76 3.59
CA THR A 154 10.99 29.95 3.15
C THR A 154 10.15 30.48 4.31
N VAL A 155 9.42 31.57 4.09
CA VAL A 155 8.49 32.15 5.06
C VAL A 155 7.07 32.18 4.53
N ILE A 156 6.12 32.22 5.45
CA ILE A 156 4.72 32.51 5.20
C ILE A 156 4.29 33.68 6.08
N ASP A 157 3.50 34.60 5.51
CA ASP A 157 2.95 35.75 6.22
C ASP A 157 1.45 35.54 6.40
N VAL A 158 1.01 35.41 7.65
CA VAL A 158 -0.38 35.05 8.00
C VAL A 158 -1.02 36.18 8.80
N PRO A 159 -2.23 36.67 8.44
CA PRO A 159 -2.94 37.65 9.25
C PRO A 159 -3.23 37.13 10.67
N LYS A 160 -3.01 37.97 11.68
CA LYS A 160 -3.21 37.60 13.10
C LYS A 160 -4.58 36.95 13.36
N HIS A 161 -5.67 37.56 12.85
CA HIS A 161 -7.03 37.08 13.12
C HIS A 161 -7.34 35.69 12.56
N ILE A 162 -6.57 35.22 11.57
CA ILE A 162 -6.63 33.84 11.05
C ILE A 162 -5.74 32.95 11.91
N LEU A 163 -4.50 33.36 12.14
CA LEU A 163 -3.50 32.58 12.88
C LEU A 163 -3.99 32.22 14.28
N GLU A 164 -4.56 33.18 15.01
CA GLU A 164 -5.06 32.99 16.38
C GLU A 164 -6.15 31.93 16.49
N LYS A 165 -6.93 31.71 15.41
CA LYS A 165 -7.99 30.70 15.39
C LYS A 165 -7.46 29.29 15.13
N ILE A 166 -6.35 29.17 14.41
CA ILE A 166 -5.82 27.88 13.93
C ILE A 166 -4.63 27.38 14.75
N LEU A 167 -3.85 28.29 15.35
CA LEU A 167 -2.62 27.97 16.04
C LEU A 167 -2.88 27.07 17.26
N PRO A 168 -2.15 25.96 17.44
CA PRO A 168 -2.24 25.13 18.65
C PRO A 168 -1.81 25.91 19.91
N THR A 169 -2.45 25.63 21.05
CA THR A 169 -1.99 26.14 22.35
C THR A 169 -0.73 25.41 22.81
N GLU A 170 -0.03 25.91 23.84
CA GLU A 170 1.14 25.21 24.41
C GLU A 170 0.80 23.75 24.79
N LYS A 171 -0.37 23.54 25.40
CA LYS A 171 -0.84 22.21 25.80
C LYS A 171 -1.14 21.31 24.61
N ASP A 172 -1.68 21.87 23.53
CA ASP A 172 -1.92 21.12 22.29
C ASP A 172 -0.58 20.70 21.66
N ILE A 173 0.41 21.60 21.61
CA ILE A 173 1.76 21.32 21.06
C ILE A 173 2.41 20.15 21.79
N ALA A 174 2.27 20.08 23.12
CA ALA A 174 2.80 18.98 23.93
C ALA A 174 2.22 17.60 23.56
N LEU A 175 1.04 17.55 22.93
CA LEU A 175 0.31 16.32 22.58
C LEU A 175 0.41 15.96 21.09
N LEU A 176 0.72 16.92 20.23
CA LEU A 176 0.72 16.77 18.78
C LEU A 176 2.03 16.20 18.19
N ALA A 177 3.05 15.96 19.00
CA ALA A 177 4.29 15.30 18.57
C ALA A 177 4.56 14.01 19.34
N SER A 178 4.96 12.97 18.60
CA SER A 178 5.36 11.68 19.16
C SER A 178 6.44 11.02 18.31
N VAL A 179 7.04 9.94 18.80
CA VAL A 179 7.97 9.11 18.04
C VAL A 179 7.41 7.71 17.88
N ASN A 180 7.48 7.19 16.66
CA ASN A 180 7.00 5.86 16.31
C ASN A 180 8.22 4.97 16.02
N GLN A 181 8.26 3.78 16.62
CA GLN A 181 9.32 2.80 16.42
C GLN A 181 8.75 1.40 16.30
N ILE A 182 9.25 0.63 15.34
CA ILE A 182 8.85 -0.77 15.15
C ILE A 182 9.70 -1.63 16.09
N THR A 183 9.06 -2.48 16.90
CA THR A 183 9.71 -3.40 17.84
C THR A 183 9.23 -4.84 17.63
N ASN A 184 10.01 -5.80 18.13
CA ASN A 184 9.57 -7.18 18.25
C ASN A 184 8.74 -7.40 19.52
N GLU A 185 8.29 -8.63 19.77
CA GLU A 185 7.49 -8.96 20.97
C GLU A 185 8.19 -8.65 22.30
N ASN A 186 9.53 -8.67 22.32
CA ASN A 186 10.39 -8.41 23.47
C ASN A 186 10.87 -6.93 23.53
N ASP A 187 10.17 -6.02 22.86
CA ASP A 187 10.47 -4.58 22.79
C ASP A 187 11.87 -4.24 22.26
N LYS A 188 12.49 -5.16 21.52
CA LYS A 188 13.75 -4.88 20.82
C LYS A 188 13.44 -4.08 19.55
N PRO A 189 14.14 -2.95 19.31
CA PRO A 189 13.91 -2.13 18.13
C PRO A 189 14.30 -2.86 16.85
N LEU A 190 13.41 -2.82 15.86
CA LEU A 190 13.57 -3.34 14.50
C LEU A 190 13.70 -2.21 13.47
N SER A 191 13.31 -0.99 13.83
CA SER A 191 13.48 0.20 13.00
C SER A 191 14.13 1.34 13.79
N GLU A 192 14.65 2.31 13.04
CA GLU A 192 14.98 3.62 13.59
C GLU A 192 13.72 4.35 14.08
N PRO A 193 13.82 5.22 15.10
CA PRO A 193 12.72 6.01 15.62
C PRO A 193 12.36 7.16 14.67
N LEU A 194 11.10 7.21 14.23
CA LEU A 194 10.56 8.24 13.35
C LEU A 194 9.74 9.25 14.14
N ALA A 195 10.00 10.55 13.98
CA ALA A 195 9.20 11.59 14.61
C ALA A 195 7.93 11.86 13.81
N THR A 196 6.77 11.93 14.47
CA THR A 196 5.47 12.26 13.87
C THR A 196 4.96 13.55 14.48
N ILE A 197 4.53 14.49 13.63
CA ILE A 197 3.87 15.73 14.05
C ILE A 197 2.47 15.71 13.44
N LEU A 198 1.46 15.93 14.27
CA LEU A 198 0.04 15.97 13.91
C LEU A 198 -0.43 17.43 13.82
N GLY A 199 -1.37 17.70 12.92
CA GLY A 199 -2.16 18.93 12.91
C GLY A 199 -3.32 18.87 13.91
N ASN A 200 -3.91 20.02 14.21
CA ASN A 200 -5.10 20.17 15.07
C ASN A 200 -6.38 20.52 14.29
N ARG A 201 -6.33 20.50 12.95
CA ARG A 201 -7.40 21.01 12.09
C ARG A 201 -7.74 20.03 10.98
N LEU A 202 -9.03 19.79 10.77
CA LEU A 202 -9.56 18.94 9.71
C LEU A 202 -9.67 19.72 8.37
N PRO A 203 -9.37 19.07 7.23
CA PRO A 203 -9.57 19.69 5.92
C PRO A 203 -11.05 19.80 5.55
N LYS A 204 -11.37 20.77 4.71
CA LYS A 204 -12.74 21.04 4.26
C LYS A 204 -13.06 20.27 2.98
N LYS A 205 -14.25 19.67 2.91
CA LYS A 205 -14.73 18.93 1.74
C LYS A 205 -14.88 19.85 0.53
N GLY A 206 -14.38 19.41 -0.62
CA GLY A 206 -14.49 20.10 -1.90
C GLY A 206 -13.46 21.21 -2.15
N GLU A 207 -12.52 21.42 -1.23
CA GLU A 207 -11.49 22.47 -1.34
C GLU A 207 -10.08 21.88 -1.29
N VAL A 208 -9.12 22.62 -1.85
CA VAL A 208 -7.69 22.33 -1.70
C VAL A 208 -7.23 22.79 -0.32
N SER A 209 -6.54 21.90 0.39
CA SER A 209 -5.90 22.22 1.67
C SER A 209 -4.38 22.27 1.49
N THR A 210 -3.74 23.30 2.05
CA THR A 210 -2.29 23.46 2.06
C THR A 210 -1.78 23.36 3.49
N VAL A 211 -0.78 22.53 3.73
CA VAL A 211 -0.20 22.28 5.04
C VAL A 211 1.22 22.82 5.08
N HIS A 212 1.54 23.53 6.16
CA HIS A 212 2.88 24.05 6.44
C HIS A 212 3.41 23.50 7.76
N LEU A 213 4.62 22.96 7.73
CA LEU A 213 5.42 22.69 8.92
C LEU A 213 6.12 23.98 9.32
N VAL A 214 5.71 24.58 10.43
CA VAL A 214 6.19 25.88 10.88
C VAL A 214 7.11 25.78 12.10
N ALA A 215 8.13 26.63 12.13
CA ALA A 215 9.01 26.82 13.28
C ALA A 215 8.37 27.78 14.30
N LEU A 216 8.31 27.34 15.56
CA LEU A 216 7.75 28.07 16.70
C LEU A 216 8.80 28.36 17.79
N GLU A 217 10.09 28.37 17.42
CA GLU A 217 11.19 28.67 18.34
C GLU A 217 10.99 30.01 19.05
N GLU A 218 10.99 29.98 20.38
CA GLU A 218 10.82 31.16 21.26
C GLU A 218 9.59 32.02 20.93
N ARG A 219 8.50 31.40 20.42
CA ARG A 219 7.25 32.10 20.07
C ARG A 219 6.18 32.06 21.15
N TYR A 220 6.45 31.43 22.29
CA TYR A 220 5.50 31.36 23.40
C TYR A 220 6.05 32.08 24.62
N ASP A 221 5.18 32.88 25.24
CA ASP A 221 5.51 33.62 26.45
C ASP A 221 5.77 32.67 27.63
N LYS A 222 6.76 33.02 28.46
CA LYS A 222 7.27 32.12 29.51
C LYS A 222 6.27 31.93 30.65
N ASP A 223 5.45 32.94 30.92
CA ASP A 223 4.58 32.99 32.11
C ASP A 223 3.13 32.62 31.75
N SER A 224 2.62 33.13 30.63
CA SER A 224 1.24 32.89 30.19
C SER A 224 1.06 31.62 29.37
N GLY A 225 2.11 31.14 28.68
CA GLY A 225 2.00 30.01 27.74
C GLY A 225 1.17 30.34 26.49
N GLU A 226 0.92 31.62 26.24
CA GLU A 226 0.28 32.12 25.02
C GLU A 226 1.32 32.44 23.95
N PHE A 227 0.89 32.42 22.70
CA PHE A 227 1.75 32.79 21.58
C PHE A 227 2.02 34.30 21.58
N ASP A 228 3.29 34.68 21.45
CA ASP A 228 3.69 36.09 21.40
C ASP A 228 3.47 36.67 19.99
N TYR A 229 2.41 37.48 19.88
CA TYR A 229 2.08 38.23 18.67
C TYR A 229 2.81 39.58 18.55
N GLN A 230 3.70 39.95 19.48
CA GLN A 230 4.50 41.18 19.45
C GLN A 230 3.66 42.46 19.29
N GLY A 231 2.50 42.49 19.95
CA GLY A 231 1.56 43.60 19.89
C GLY A 231 0.84 43.79 18.55
N ALA A 232 0.83 42.78 17.67
CA ALA A 232 0.14 42.82 16.38
C ALA A 232 -1.37 43.13 16.52
N ARG A 233 -1.88 43.97 15.61
CA ARG A 233 -3.31 44.22 15.39
C ARG A 233 -3.92 43.09 14.54
N PRO A 234 -5.26 42.97 14.45
CA PRO A 234 -5.92 41.84 13.75
C PRO A 234 -5.53 41.66 12.27
N ASN A 235 -5.18 42.75 11.58
CA ASN A 235 -4.80 42.75 10.16
C ASN A 235 -3.27 42.80 9.95
N ASP A 236 -2.49 42.82 11.03
CA ASP A 236 -1.04 42.75 10.94
C ASP A 236 -0.64 41.32 10.57
N LEU A 237 0.48 41.18 9.87
CA LEU A 237 0.98 39.90 9.38
C LEU A 237 1.95 39.30 10.40
N ILE A 238 1.78 38.03 10.70
CA ILE A 238 2.69 37.26 11.52
C ILE A 238 3.52 36.39 10.59
N ARG A 239 4.84 36.60 10.59
CA ARG A 239 5.77 35.81 9.79
C ARG A 239 6.11 34.52 10.51
N LEU A 240 6.04 33.41 9.78
CA LEU A 240 6.43 32.08 10.24
C LEU A 240 7.42 31.49 9.23
N VAL A 241 8.44 30.79 9.73
CA VAL A 241 9.36 30.05 8.86
C VAL A 241 8.72 28.71 8.54
N SER A 242 8.56 28.40 7.26
CA SER A 242 7.97 27.17 6.75
C SER A 242 9.07 26.21 6.32
N LEU A 243 9.28 25.15 7.09
CA LEU A 243 10.33 24.15 6.83
C LEU A 243 9.92 23.14 5.74
N ALA A 244 8.63 22.84 5.64
CA ALA A 244 8.07 21.98 4.60
C ALA A 244 6.64 22.43 4.29
N SER A 245 6.20 22.25 3.05
CA SER A 245 4.84 22.56 2.63
C SER A 245 4.34 21.58 1.57
N TRP A 246 3.08 21.18 1.66
CA TRP A 246 2.42 20.38 0.63
C TRP A 246 0.93 20.70 0.56
N SER A 247 0.29 20.36 -0.55
CA SER A 247 -1.15 20.54 -0.75
C SER A 247 -1.82 19.25 -1.18
N PHE A 248 -3.09 19.08 -0.84
CA PHE A 248 -3.92 17.96 -1.25
C PHE A 248 -5.38 18.41 -1.46
N THR A 249 -6.16 17.63 -2.19
CA THR A 249 -7.56 17.95 -2.50
C THR A 249 -8.49 17.00 -1.76
N CYS A 250 -9.40 17.57 -0.94
CA CYS A 250 -10.42 16.77 -0.28
C CYS A 250 -11.66 16.69 -1.18
N VAL A 251 -11.93 15.53 -1.79
CA VAL A 251 -13.12 15.38 -2.67
C VAL A 251 -14.42 15.21 -1.89
N ASN A 252 -15.51 15.56 -2.56
CA ASN A 252 -16.85 15.28 -2.06
C ASN A 252 -17.13 13.77 -2.11
N SER A 253 -17.88 13.26 -1.14
CA SER A 253 -18.01 11.83 -0.81
C SER A 253 -18.69 10.94 -1.86
N LYS A 254 -18.98 11.45 -3.07
CA LYS A 254 -19.60 10.68 -4.16
C LYS A 254 -18.60 9.93 -5.04
N HIS A 255 -17.32 10.28 -4.99
CA HIS A 255 -16.23 9.62 -5.73
C HIS A 255 -15.12 9.15 -4.79
N ASN A 256 -15.48 8.66 -3.59
CA ASN A 256 -14.48 8.18 -2.63
C ASN A 256 -14.28 6.66 -2.74
N PHE A 257 -13.09 6.20 -2.34
CA PHE A 257 -12.70 4.79 -2.34
C PHE A 257 -13.79 3.88 -1.74
N ASP A 258 -14.32 4.25 -0.57
CA ASP A 258 -15.35 3.47 0.12
C ASP A 258 -16.70 3.47 -0.60
N ALA A 259 -17.18 4.59 -1.15
CA ALA A 259 -18.47 4.60 -1.85
C ALA A 259 -18.37 3.92 -3.21
N LEU A 260 -17.28 4.13 -3.97
CA LEU A 260 -17.08 3.44 -5.25
C LEU A 260 -17.08 1.92 -5.05
N LEU A 261 -16.34 1.41 -4.05
CA LEU A 261 -16.33 -0.02 -3.76
C LEU A 261 -17.65 -0.53 -3.14
N LYS A 262 -18.41 0.30 -2.40
CA LYS A 262 -19.73 -0.10 -1.87
C LYS A 262 -20.84 -0.09 -2.91
N GLU A 263 -20.74 0.77 -3.92
CA GLU A 263 -21.68 0.88 -5.04
C GLU A 263 -21.32 -0.05 -6.21
N ILE A 264 -20.25 -0.83 -6.08
CA ILE A 264 -19.79 -1.70 -7.15
C ILE A 264 -20.83 -2.77 -7.51
N ASP A 265 -21.02 -2.97 -8.81
CA ASP A 265 -21.92 -3.98 -9.33
C ASP A 265 -21.36 -5.38 -9.04
N ARG A 266 -22.19 -6.20 -8.39
CA ARG A 266 -21.91 -7.59 -8.02
C ARG A 266 -22.98 -8.55 -8.53
N ASP A 267 -23.81 -8.14 -9.50
CA ASP A 267 -24.82 -8.99 -10.09
C ASP A 267 -24.52 -9.24 -11.59
N PRO A 268 -24.10 -10.46 -11.98
CA PRO A 268 -23.84 -11.64 -11.15
C PRO A 268 -22.50 -11.54 -10.38
N ASP A 269 -22.36 -12.28 -9.27
CA ASP A 269 -21.13 -12.25 -8.44
C ASP A 269 -19.96 -13.01 -9.10
N THR A 270 -20.26 -13.90 -10.05
CA THR A 270 -19.30 -14.66 -10.85
C THR A 270 -19.21 -14.12 -12.27
N LEU A 271 -18.11 -14.38 -12.97
CA LEU A 271 -17.89 -13.92 -14.35
C LEU A 271 -18.82 -14.62 -15.36
N ARG A 272 -20.05 -14.14 -15.47
CA ARG A 272 -21.05 -14.67 -16.41
C ARG A 272 -22.00 -13.57 -16.91
N LEU A 273 -22.71 -13.87 -18.00
CA LEU A 273 -23.73 -12.96 -18.51
C LEU A 273 -24.95 -12.95 -17.58
N PRO A 274 -25.69 -11.83 -17.47
CA PRO A 274 -26.96 -11.82 -16.78
C PRO A 274 -27.98 -12.72 -17.49
N SER A 275 -28.70 -13.55 -16.73
CA SER A 275 -29.61 -14.56 -17.28
C SER A 275 -30.90 -13.90 -17.78
N PHE A 276 -31.14 -13.90 -19.10
CA PHE A 276 -32.36 -13.35 -19.71
C PHE A 276 -33.33 -14.45 -20.13
N GLY A 277 -34.42 -14.65 -19.38
CA GLY A 277 -35.74 -15.18 -19.79
C GLY A 277 -35.86 -16.50 -20.57
N ASN A 278 -34.78 -17.16 -20.98
CA ASN A 278 -34.78 -18.39 -21.78
C ASN A 278 -34.16 -19.54 -20.98
N ASP A 279 -34.99 -20.49 -20.56
CA ASP A 279 -34.60 -21.58 -19.66
C ASP A 279 -33.54 -22.53 -20.26
N ALA A 280 -33.52 -22.71 -21.59
CA ALA A 280 -32.55 -23.61 -22.24
C ALA A 280 -31.14 -23.00 -22.29
N ALA A 281 -31.04 -21.70 -22.59
CA ALA A 281 -29.76 -20.97 -22.62
C ALA A 281 -29.26 -20.64 -21.21
N LYS A 282 -30.18 -20.50 -20.23
CA LYS A 282 -29.86 -20.16 -18.84
C LYS A 282 -28.85 -21.13 -18.23
N LYS A 283 -28.98 -22.44 -18.48
CA LYS A 283 -28.02 -23.44 -17.98
C LYS A 283 -26.57 -23.15 -18.41
N TYR A 284 -26.35 -22.73 -19.66
CA TYR A 284 -25.03 -22.43 -20.20
C TYR A 284 -24.53 -21.08 -19.72
N ILE A 285 -25.40 -20.06 -19.68
CA ILE A 285 -25.07 -18.74 -19.15
C ILE A 285 -24.67 -18.82 -17.67
N ASP A 286 -25.40 -19.60 -16.87
CA ASP A 286 -25.12 -19.78 -15.44
C ASP A 286 -23.74 -20.43 -15.20
N LEU A 287 -23.24 -21.20 -16.18
CA LEU A 287 -21.90 -21.82 -16.22
C LEU A 287 -20.81 -20.91 -16.85
N GLY A 288 -21.14 -19.69 -17.27
CA GLY A 288 -20.19 -18.73 -17.84
C GLY A 288 -19.98 -18.83 -19.36
N TYR A 289 -20.85 -19.55 -20.08
CA TYR A 289 -20.75 -19.64 -21.54
C TYR A 289 -21.35 -18.41 -22.23
N VAL A 290 -20.68 -17.98 -23.30
CA VAL A 290 -21.06 -16.89 -24.18
C VAL A 290 -21.28 -17.41 -25.60
N PRO A 291 -22.39 -17.05 -26.27
CA PRO A 291 -22.59 -17.41 -27.66
C PRO A 291 -21.75 -16.51 -28.57
N LEU A 292 -20.89 -17.10 -29.39
CA LEU A 292 -20.04 -16.38 -30.35
C LEU A 292 -20.31 -16.83 -31.78
N HIS A 293 -20.13 -15.91 -32.73
CA HIS A 293 -20.14 -16.25 -34.15
C HIS A 293 -18.97 -17.16 -34.48
N HIS A 294 -19.25 -18.28 -35.13
CA HIS A 294 -18.26 -19.29 -35.49
C HIS A 294 -18.32 -19.56 -36.99
N ALA A 295 -17.20 -19.32 -37.67
CA ALA A 295 -17.00 -19.74 -39.06
C ALA A 295 -16.37 -21.13 -39.09
N LEU A 296 -17.10 -22.12 -39.61
CA LEU A 296 -16.63 -23.48 -39.78
C LEU A 296 -15.56 -23.54 -40.89
N ARG A 297 -14.69 -24.55 -40.84
CA ARG A 297 -13.62 -24.74 -41.83
C ARG A 297 -14.12 -24.87 -43.27
N GLN A 298 -15.36 -25.35 -43.46
CA GLN A 298 -15.98 -25.48 -44.77
C GLN A 298 -16.57 -24.16 -45.30
N GLY A 299 -16.51 -23.08 -44.53
CA GLY A 299 -17.00 -21.74 -44.90
C GLY A 299 -18.39 -21.40 -44.35
N ASP A 300 -19.10 -22.38 -43.81
CA ASP A 300 -20.40 -22.17 -43.17
C ASP A 300 -20.29 -21.31 -41.92
N LYS A 301 -21.35 -20.54 -41.62
CA LYS A 301 -21.43 -19.69 -40.44
C LYS A 301 -22.45 -20.27 -39.47
N THR A 302 -22.05 -20.41 -38.22
CA THR A 302 -22.90 -20.89 -37.12
C THR A 302 -22.65 -20.07 -35.86
N ILE A 303 -23.36 -20.39 -34.77
CA ILE A 303 -23.11 -19.86 -33.44
C ILE A 303 -22.61 -21.01 -32.59
N SER A 304 -21.59 -20.76 -31.78
CA SER A 304 -21.03 -21.76 -30.88
C SER A 304 -20.82 -21.18 -29.50
N TRP A 305 -20.93 -22.03 -28.49
CA TRP A 305 -20.67 -21.71 -27.11
C TRP A 305 -19.16 -21.60 -26.87
N TYR A 306 -18.76 -20.56 -26.15
CA TYR A 306 -17.42 -20.37 -25.65
C TYR A 306 -17.47 -19.95 -24.18
N HIS A 307 -16.72 -20.62 -23.32
CA HIS A 307 -16.44 -20.16 -21.96
C HIS A 307 -14.95 -19.81 -21.81
N SER A 308 -14.71 -18.81 -20.98
CA SER A 308 -13.38 -18.37 -20.57
C SER A 308 -12.70 -19.42 -19.67
N PRO A 309 -11.36 -19.42 -19.54
CA PRO A 309 -10.70 -20.12 -18.44
C PRO A 309 -11.10 -19.62 -17.05
N LEU A 310 -11.75 -18.46 -16.95
CA LEU A 310 -12.29 -17.89 -15.72
C LEU A 310 -13.74 -18.37 -15.56
N SER A 311 -13.93 -19.56 -15.00
CA SER A 311 -15.22 -20.24 -14.87
C SER A 311 -15.99 -19.80 -13.62
N THR A 312 -17.28 -20.16 -13.57
CA THR A 312 -18.16 -19.89 -12.42
C THR A 312 -18.09 -20.97 -11.33
N GLY A 313 -17.16 -21.91 -11.44
CA GLY A 313 -17.03 -23.04 -10.53
C GLY A 313 -15.91 -24.00 -10.94
N GLN A 314 -15.61 -24.99 -10.10
CA GLN A 314 -14.54 -25.96 -10.36
C GLN A 314 -14.89 -26.88 -11.55
N SER A 315 -13.94 -27.02 -12.47
CA SER A 315 -14.04 -27.98 -13.57
C SER A 315 -13.88 -29.41 -13.06
N SER A 316 -14.73 -30.33 -13.51
CA SER A 316 -14.65 -31.77 -13.19
C SER A 316 -13.87 -32.58 -14.23
N ASP A 317 -13.54 -31.96 -15.36
CA ASP A 317 -12.91 -32.63 -16.49
C ASP A 317 -11.39 -32.59 -16.35
N ASN A 318 -10.71 -33.61 -16.87
CA ASN A 318 -9.26 -33.71 -16.86
C ASN A 318 -8.75 -34.26 -18.19
N LEU A 319 -7.64 -33.70 -18.70
CA LEU A 319 -7.07 -34.15 -19.95
C LEU A 319 -6.26 -35.44 -19.76
N THR A 320 -6.87 -36.58 -20.08
CA THR A 320 -6.23 -37.89 -19.85
C THR A 320 -5.10 -38.19 -20.84
N ALA A 321 -5.11 -37.58 -22.04
CA ALA A 321 -4.07 -37.78 -23.05
C ALA A 321 -3.87 -36.52 -23.94
N PRO A 322 -2.64 -36.29 -24.44
CA PRO A 322 -2.35 -35.30 -25.47
C PRO A 322 -3.23 -35.44 -26.71
N VAL A 323 -3.60 -34.31 -27.29
CA VAL A 323 -4.54 -34.23 -28.41
C VAL A 323 -3.80 -33.96 -29.71
N ALA A 324 -4.18 -34.65 -30.78
CA ALA A 324 -3.49 -34.49 -32.07
C ALA A 324 -3.84 -33.17 -32.76
N ILE A 325 -5.12 -32.79 -32.74
CA ILE A 325 -5.67 -31.60 -33.39
C ILE A 325 -6.78 -31.01 -32.52
N ALA A 326 -6.92 -29.68 -32.50
CA ALA A 326 -7.93 -29.02 -31.68
C ALA A 326 -9.37 -29.47 -31.94
N ASP A 327 -9.69 -29.91 -33.16
CA ASP A 327 -11.05 -30.32 -33.53
C ASP A 327 -11.55 -31.52 -32.71
N GLN A 328 -10.64 -32.31 -32.12
CA GLN A 328 -11.00 -33.40 -31.20
C GLN A 328 -11.56 -32.90 -29.86
N LEU A 329 -11.32 -31.63 -29.53
CA LEU A 329 -11.80 -30.98 -28.32
C LEU A 329 -13.10 -30.20 -28.54
N MET A 330 -13.63 -30.15 -29.77
CA MET A 330 -14.96 -29.60 -30.02
C MET A 330 -16.01 -30.53 -29.46
N ARG A 331 -16.93 -30.00 -28.66
CA ARG A 331 -18.05 -30.73 -28.08
C ARG A 331 -19.33 -30.31 -28.81
N TYR A 332 -20.23 -31.25 -29.08
CA TYR A 332 -21.53 -30.96 -29.68
C TYR A 332 -22.61 -31.28 -28.66
N ASP A 333 -23.45 -30.31 -28.33
CA ASP A 333 -24.62 -30.56 -27.50
C ASP A 333 -25.85 -30.87 -28.37
N PRO A 334 -26.37 -32.11 -28.33
CA PRO A 334 -27.54 -32.48 -29.12
C PRO A 334 -28.82 -31.74 -28.72
N ASN A 335 -28.90 -31.20 -27.50
CA ASN A 335 -30.12 -30.54 -27.01
C ASN A 335 -30.27 -29.13 -27.58
N THR A 336 -29.18 -28.37 -27.63
CA THR A 336 -29.16 -27.01 -28.21
C THR A 336 -28.77 -26.99 -29.67
N GLY A 337 -28.15 -28.06 -30.20
CA GLY A 337 -27.63 -28.13 -31.56
C GLY A 337 -26.40 -27.26 -31.79
N MET A 338 -25.76 -26.78 -30.72
CA MET A 338 -24.61 -25.88 -30.76
C MET A 338 -23.32 -26.64 -30.44
N PHE A 339 -22.21 -26.18 -31.03
CA PHE A 339 -20.89 -26.61 -30.63
C PHE A 339 -20.41 -25.82 -29.41
N ASP A 340 -19.70 -26.48 -28.51
CA ASP A 340 -18.81 -25.87 -27.53
C ASP A 340 -17.37 -25.97 -28.06
N VAL A 341 -16.76 -24.80 -28.28
CA VAL A 341 -15.44 -24.66 -28.88
C VAL A 341 -14.37 -24.26 -27.87
N SER A 342 -14.70 -24.19 -26.57
CA SER A 342 -13.86 -23.58 -25.53
C SER A 342 -12.48 -24.23 -25.43
N TYR A 343 -12.45 -25.56 -25.32
CA TYR A 343 -11.21 -26.33 -25.21
C TYR A 343 -10.42 -26.40 -26.52
N ALA A 344 -11.13 -26.46 -27.66
CA ALA A 344 -10.50 -26.39 -28.98
C ALA A 344 -9.80 -25.04 -29.19
N MET A 345 -10.43 -23.94 -28.77
CA MET A 345 -9.84 -22.60 -28.80
C MET A 345 -8.66 -22.47 -27.84
N ALA A 346 -8.74 -23.04 -26.63
CA ALA A 346 -7.63 -23.08 -25.68
C ALA A 346 -6.39 -23.75 -26.30
N TRP A 347 -6.57 -24.93 -26.88
CA TRP A 347 -5.50 -25.67 -27.54
C TRP A 347 -4.89 -24.90 -28.71
N GLN A 348 -5.70 -24.32 -29.59
CA GLN A 348 -5.17 -23.52 -30.70
C GLN A 348 -4.44 -22.28 -30.21
N LEU A 349 -4.97 -21.59 -29.20
CA LEU A 349 -4.34 -20.41 -28.63
C LEU A 349 -2.96 -20.76 -28.06
N GLY A 350 -2.84 -21.85 -27.31
CA GLY A 350 -1.56 -22.27 -26.73
C GLY A 350 -0.51 -22.51 -27.81
N ARG A 351 -0.90 -23.18 -28.91
CA ARG A 351 -0.03 -23.39 -30.06
C ARG A 351 0.39 -22.06 -30.70
N MET A 352 -0.56 -21.14 -30.89
CA MET A 352 -0.29 -19.83 -31.50
C MET A 352 0.63 -18.97 -30.64
N LEU A 353 0.41 -18.91 -29.33
CA LEU A 353 1.26 -18.16 -28.38
C LEU A 353 2.69 -18.68 -28.39
N THR A 354 2.88 -20.01 -28.39
CA THR A 354 4.21 -20.60 -28.49
C THR A 354 4.87 -20.31 -29.84
N LEU A 355 4.13 -20.40 -30.95
CA LEU A 355 4.67 -20.11 -32.29
C LEU A 355 5.03 -18.64 -32.48
N GLN A 356 4.35 -17.73 -31.81
CA GLN A 356 4.69 -16.30 -31.79
C GLN A 356 6.05 -16.07 -31.12
N ASN A 357 6.42 -16.88 -30.13
CA ASN A 357 7.74 -16.87 -29.50
C ASN A 357 8.72 -17.80 -30.24
N GLN A 358 9.29 -17.30 -31.34
CA GLN A 358 10.16 -18.11 -32.21
C GLN A 358 11.35 -18.78 -31.49
N PRO A 359 12.12 -18.10 -30.61
CA PRO A 359 13.20 -18.75 -29.88
C PRO A 359 12.73 -19.95 -29.05
N LEU A 360 11.64 -19.78 -28.31
CA LEU A 360 11.05 -20.84 -27.48
C LEU A 360 10.52 -22.01 -28.34
N ALA A 361 9.87 -21.72 -29.46
CA ALA A 361 9.38 -22.75 -30.38
C ALA A 361 10.52 -23.64 -30.91
N VAL A 362 11.66 -23.04 -31.27
CA VAL A 362 12.86 -23.77 -31.71
C VAL A 362 13.47 -24.58 -30.56
N GLU A 363 13.50 -24.03 -29.35
CA GLU A 363 14.01 -24.72 -28.16
C GLU A 363 13.16 -25.95 -27.81
N ILE A 364 11.83 -25.81 -27.80
CA ILE A 364 10.89 -26.93 -27.58
C ILE A 364 11.12 -28.01 -28.65
N PHE A 365 11.24 -27.62 -29.93
CA PHE A 365 11.48 -28.55 -31.01
C PHE A 365 12.80 -29.32 -30.84
N ASN A 366 13.89 -28.62 -30.53
CA ASN A 366 15.21 -29.23 -30.33
C ASN A 366 15.24 -30.16 -29.11
N TRP A 367 14.62 -29.73 -28.00
CA TRP A 367 14.53 -30.54 -26.78
C TRP A 367 13.75 -31.84 -27.04
N LYS A 368 12.59 -31.77 -27.71
CA LYS A 368 11.81 -32.95 -28.09
C LYS A 368 12.60 -33.90 -28.98
N ARG A 369 13.32 -33.36 -29.96
CA ARG A 369 14.17 -34.15 -30.86
C ARG A 369 15.29 -34.86 -30.10
N SER A 370 15.95 -34.19 -29.16
CA SER A 370 16.97 -34.80 -28.29
C SER A 370 16.39 -35.96 -27.47
N LYS A 371 15.22 -35.76 -26.85
CA LYS A 371 14.54 -36.80 -26.07
C LYS A 371 14.15 -38.01 -26.92
N ALA A 372 13.65 -37.77 -28.14
CA ALA A 372 13.33 -38.83 -29.08
C ALA A 372 14.57 -39.66 -29.49
N GLN A 373 15.70 -38.98 -29.72
CA GLN A 373 16.98 -39.63 -30.02
C GLN A 373 17.50 -40.47 -28.84
N ASP A 374 17.45 -39.92 -27.61
CA ASP A 374 17.84 -40.63 -26.39
C ASP A 374 17.00 -41.90 -26.19
N LEU A 375 15.68 -41.79 -26.38
CA LEU A 375 14.76 -42.92 -26.28
C LEU A 375 15.05 -43.99 -27.35
N HIS A 376 15.34 -43.58 -28.58
CA HIS A 376 15.68 -44.50 -29.66
C HIS A 376 17.00 -45.24 -29.39
N GLN A 377 18.04 -44.53 -28.93
CA GLN A 377 19.32 -45.13 -28.53
C GLN A 377 19.15 -46.14 -27.39
N ARG A 378 18.28 -45.85 -26.41
CA ARG A 378 17.97 -46.79 -25.32
C ARG A 378 17.23 -48.03 -25.79
N GLN A 379 16.21 -47.86 -26.65
CA GLN A 379 15.49 -49.01 -27.21
C GLN A 379 16.43 -49.93 -27.98
N GLN A 380 17.39 -49.36 -28.73
CA GLN A 380 18.45 -50.12 -29.34
C GLN A 380 19.31 -50.81 -28.27
N GLN A 381 19.93 -50.09 -27.33
CA GLN A 381 20.79 -50.70 -26.30
C GLN A 381 20.12 -51.84 -25.49
N VAL A 382 18.82 -51.73 -25.17
CA VAL A 382 18.05 -52.76 -24.45
C VAL A 382 17.83 -54.03 -25.29
N LEU A 383 17.82 -53.92 -26.62
CA LEU A 383 17.73 -55.08 -27.52
C LEU A 383 19.04 -55.89 -27.60
N HIS A 384 20.17 -55.41 -27.05
CA HIS A 384 21.50 -56.01 -27.29
C HIS A 384 22.25 -56.53 -26.07
N LEU A 385 21.86 -56.24 -24.82
CA LEU A 385 22.69 -56.52 -23.62
C LEU A 385 21.87 -57.02 -22.40
N PRO A 386 22.35 -58.04 -21.65
CA PRO A 386 21.67 -58.58 -20.47
C PRO A 386 22.01 -57.86 -19.15
N PHE A 387 22.60 -56.66 -19.16
CA PHE A 387 22.99 -55.95 -17.94
C PHE A 387 22.38 -54.55 -17.82
N LYS A 388 21.67 -54.34 -16.70
CA LYS A 388 21.04 -53.09 -16.26
C LYS A 388 22.14 -52.11 -15.80
N GLY A 389 22.60 -51.24 -16.70
CA GLY A 389 23.41 -50.08 -16.32
C GLY A 389 22.51 -48.94 -15.86
N THR A 390 22.60 -48.54 -14.59
CA THR A 390 22.01 -47.30 -14.08
C THR A 390 22.84 -46.11 -14.54
N THR A 391 22.54 -45.57 -15.72
CA THR A 391 22.99 -44.22 -16.10
C THR A 391 21.96 -43.21 -15.62
N GLU A 392 22.33 -42.41 -14.62
CA GLU A 392 21.57 -41.26 -14.13
C GLU A 392 21.33 -40.27 -15.27
N THR A 393 20.08 -39.84 -15.41
CA THR A 393 19.65 -38.92 -16.46
C THR A 393 19.68 -37.49 -15.94
N ASN A 394 20.48 -36.61 -16.55
CA ASN A 394 20.18 -35.17 -16.55
C ASN A 394 19.02 -34.96 -17.53
N GLY A 395 17.82 -35.26 -17.04
CA GLY A 395 16.58 -35.34 -17.79
C GLY A 395 15.72 -34.08 -17.74
N ASP A 396 16.20 -33.01 -17.12
CA ASP A 396 15.37 -31.87 -16.75
C ASP A 396 14.88 -31.05 -17.95
N ILE A 397 13.67 -30.49 -17.80
CA ILE A 397 13.08 -29.57 -18.75
C ILE A 397 13.90 -28.27 -18.70
N PRO A 398 14.37 -27.73 -19.85
CA PRO A 398 15.03 -26.43 -19.90
C PRO A 398 14.24 -25.35 -19.17
N THR A 399 14.93 -24.50 -18.41
CA THR A 399 14.30 -23.49 -17.54
C THR A 399 13.38 -22.54 -18.33
N ALA A 400 13.73 -22.19 -19.57
CA ALA A 400 12.90 -21.34 -20.42
C ALA A 400 11.54 -22.00 -20.74
N ILE A 401 11.55 -23.30 -21.05
CA ILE A 401 10.33 -24.09 -21.28
C ILE A 401 9.53 -24.17 -19.97
N ALA A 402 10.17 -24.50 -18.84
CA ALA A 402 9.49 -24.59 -17.55
C ALA A 402 8.81 -23.27 -17.15
N ASN A 403 9.51 -22.14 -17.28
CA ASN A 403 8.96 -20.81 -16.99
C ASN A 403 7.77 -20.47 -17.91
N TRP A 404 7.85 -20.81 -19.20
CA TRP A 404 6.74 -20.61 -20.12
C TRP A 404 5.47 -21.36 -19.70
N PHE A 405 5.60 -22.62 -19.30
CA PHE A 405 4.44 -23.41 -18.86
C PHE A 405 3.89 -22.92 -17.50
N GLN A 406 4.74 -22.42 -16.60
CA GLN A 406 4.30 -21.76 -15.36
C GLN A 406 3.53 -20.47 -15.66
N ASP A 407 4.01 -19.66 -16.61
CA ASP A 407 3.34 -18.44 -17.05
C ASP A 407 1.97 -18.75 -17.69
N LEU A 408 1.89 -19.79 -18.53
CA LEU A 408 0.62 -20.26 -19.10
C LEU A 408 -0.34 -20.80 -18.04
N GLN A 409 0.16 -21.47 -16.99
CA GLN A 409 -0.67 -21.93 -15.86
C GLN A 409 -1.34 -20.75 -15.14
N LEU A 410 -0.64 -19.63 -15.03
CA LEU A 410 -1.18 -18.38 -14.48
C LEU A 410 -1.86 -17.51 -15.53
N LEU A 411 -2.17 -18.05 -16.72
CA LEU A 411 -2.82 -17.36 -17.84
C LEU A 411 -2.10 -16.08 -18.30
N LYS A 412 -0.78 -15.98 -18.08
CA LYS A 412 -0.01 -14.84 -18.59
C LYS A 412 0.09 -14.92 -20.11
N ASN A 413 0.13 -13.75 -20.75
CA ASN A 413 0.14 -13.61 -22.21
C ASN A 413 -1.14 -14.09 -22.94
N VAL A 414 -2.17 -14.54 -22.20
CA VAL A 414 -3.49 -14.83 -22.78
C VAL A 414 -4.18 -13.51 -23.12
N PRO A 415 -4.62 -13.29 -24.38
CA PRO A 415 -5.26 -12.04 -24.76
C PRO A 415 -6.57 -11.80 -24.00
N PHE A 416 -6.86 -10.53 -23.70
CA PHE A 416 -8.03 -10.14 -22.89
C PHE A 416 -9.35 -10.71 -23.41
N ASN A 417 -9.55 -10.76 -24.73
CA ASN A 417 -10.79 -11.27 -25.35
C ASN A 417 -11.02 -12.77 -25.13
N TYR A 418 -10.00 -13.55 -24.74
CA TYR A 418 -10.18 -14.94 -24.31
C TYR A 418 -10.56 -15.03 -22.83
N LEU A 419 -10.17 -14.05 -22.01
CA LEU A 419 -10.54 -13.98 -20.59
C LEU A 419 -11.95 -13.40 -20.40
N VAL A 420 -12.28 -12.34 -21.15
CA VAL A 420 -13.56 -11.63 -21.10
C VAL A 420 -14.07 -11.46 -22.54
N PRO A 421 -14.73 -12.49 -23.12
CA PRO A 421 -15.17 -12.48 -24.52
C PRO A 421 -16.31 -11.52 -24.84
N ASP A 422 -17.05 -11.04 -23.83
CA ASP A 422 -18.16 -10.10 -23.97
C ASP A 422 -18.06 -9.02 -22.89
N ALA A 423 -18.18 -7.75 -23.28
CA ALA A 423 -18.07 -6.61 -22.38
C ALA A 423 -19.11 -6.63 -21.24
N ARG A 424 -20.25 -7.30 -21.43
CA ARG A 424 -21.30 -7.44 -20.41
C ARG A 424 -20.92 -8.39 -19.27
N LEU A 425 -19.87 -9.20 -19.44
CA LEU A 425 -19.33 -10.03 -18.35
C LEU A 425 -18.68 -9.18 -17.25
N LEU A 426 -18.06 -8.06 -17.63
CA LEU A 426 -17.30 -7.18 -16.75
C LEU A 426 -17.57 -5.69 -17.07
N PRO A 427 -18.78 -5.19 -16.81
CA PRO A 427 -19.13 -3.79 -17.05
C PRO A 427 -18.28 -2.84 -16.17
N PRO A 428 -18.24 -1.52 -16.47
CA PRO A 428 -17.62 -0.53 -15.59
C PRO A 428 -18.21 -0.57 -14.17
N GLU A 429 -17.38 -0.31 -13.17
CA GLU A 429 -17.72 -0.41 -11.74
C GLU A 429 -18.30 -1.78 -11.36
N SER A 430 -17.59 -2.86 -11.71
CA SER A 430 -18.00 -4.23 -11.38
C SER A 430 -16.89 -5.09 -10.77
N LEU A 431 -17.30 -6.03 -9.92
CA LEU A 431 -16.45 -7.07 -9.32
C LEU A 431 -17.02 -8.45 -9.65
N ARG A 432 -16.17 -9.35 -10.16
CA ARG A 432 -16.53 -10.72 -10.52
C ARG A 432 -15.52 -11.71 -9.95
N PHE A 433 -15.99 -12.69 -9.18
CA PHE A 433 -15.19 -13.83 -8.75
C PHE A 433 -15.16 -14.92 -9.84
N PHE A 434 -14.10 -15.73 -9.85
CA PHE A 434 -13.98 -16.85 -10.76
C PHE A 434 -13.12 -17.97 -10.18
N TRP A 435 -13.28 -19.15 -10.77
CA TRP A 435 -12.38 -20.29 -10.66
C TRP A 435 -11.56 -20.38 -11.94
N VAL A 436 -10.31 -20.85 -11.83
CA VAL A 436 -9.54 -21.18 -13.03
C VAL A 436 -9.91 -22.60 -13.45
N ASP A 437 -10.38 -22.75 -14.69
CA ASP A 437 -10.66 -24.03 -15.30
C ASP A 437 -9.35 -24.76 -15.63
N SER A 438 -9.02 -25.76 -14.80
CA SER A 438 -7.83 -26.61 -14.96
C SER A 438 -7.82 -27.32 -16.32
N TYR A 439 -8.97 -27.78 -16.81
CA TYR A 439 -9.05 -28.48 -18.07
C TYR A 439 -8.81 -27.55 -19.27
N TRP A 440 -9.30 -26.31 -19.19
CA TRP A 440 -8.98 -25.28 -20.18
C TRP A 440 -7.48 -24.99 -20.22
N VAL A 441 -6.85 -24.82 -19.04
CA VAL A 441 -5.40 -24.61 -18.90
C VAL A 441 -4.61 -25.82 -19.43
N ASP A 442 -5.05 -27.04 -19.15
CA ASP A 442 -4.41 -28.26 -19.67
C ASP A 442 -4.46 -28.34 -21.19
N CYS A 443 -5.59 -27.93 -21.78
CA CYS A 443 -5.75 -27.85 -23.24
C CYS A 443 -4.83 -26.77 -23.83
N LEU A 444 -4.74 -25.60 -23.19
CA LEU A 444 -3.80 -24.52 -23.56
C LEU A 444 -2.35 -25.02 -23.54
N GLN A 445 -1.95 -25.68 -22.46
CA GLN A 445 -0.61 -26.23 -22.33
C GLN A 445 -0.34 -27.36 -23.33
N ASP A 446 -1.29 -28.27 -23.57
CA ASP A 446 -1.13 -29.30 -24.60
C ASP A 446 -0.97 -28.68 -26.00
N GLY A 447 -1.73 -27.62 -26.28
CA GLY A 447 -1.61 -26.83 -27.49
C GLY A 447 -0.23 -26.18 -27.64
N ALA A 448 0.27 -25.55 -26.58
CA ALA A 448 1.61 -24.97 -26.54
C ALA A 448 2.70 -26.04 -26.77
N PHE A 449 2.54 -27.20 -26.15
CA PHE A 449 3.44 -28.33 -26.32
C PHE A 449 3.27 -29.00 -27.69
N SER A 450 2.19 -28.76 -28.44
CA SER A 450 1.98 -29.37 -29.77
C SER A 450 2.97 -28.90 -30.84
N VAL A 451 3.70 -27.81 -30.59
CA VAL A 451 4.74 -27.32 -31.49
C VAL A 451 5.80 -28.40 -31.69
N GLY A 452 6.06 -28.74 -32.95
CA GLY A 452 6.98 -29.81 -33.34
C GLY A 452 6.35 -31.20 -33.52
N ARG A 453 5.03 -31.37 -33.30
CA ARG A 453 4.32 -32.61 -33.66
C ARG A 453 4.19 -32.70 -35.20
N VAL A 454 4.83 -33.69 -35.82
CA VAL A 454 4.72 -33.92 -37.28
C VAL A 454 4.09 -35.29 -37.56
N THR A 455 4.38 -36.28 -36.73
CA THR A 455 3.96 -37.67 -36.90
C THR A 455 3.15 -38.17 -35.71
N LYS A 456 2.45 -39.30 -35.89
CA LYS A 456 1.76 -40.00 -34.80
C LYS A 456 2.74 -40.51 -33.73
N GLU A 457 3.99 -40.79 -34.10
CA GLU A 457 5.03 -41.19 -33.15
C GLU A 457 5.45 -40.03 -32.25
N ASP A 458 5.51 -38.80 -32.76
CA ASP A 458 5.80 -37.62 -31.93
C ASP A 458 4.74 -37.42 -30.84
N LEU A 459 3.46 -37.66 -31.18
CA LEU A 459 2.37 -37.63 -30.19
C LEU A 459 2.51 -38.73 -29.13
N ARG A 460 2.93 -39.93 -29.53
CA ARG A 460 3.17 -41.05 -28.60
C ARG A 460 4.37 -40.79 -27.69
N LEU A 461 5.41 -40.17 -28.21
CA LEU A 461 6.59 -39.74 -27.44
C LEU A 461 6.25 -38.60 -26.48
N ASP A 462 5.35 -37.69 -26.86
CA ASP A 462 4.80 -36.67 -25.96
C ASP A 462 4.07 -37.28 -24.77
N VAL A 463 3.26 -38.33 -24.98
CA VAL A 463 2.62 -39.07 -23.87
C VAL A 463 3.68 -39.60 -22.91
N GLN A 464 4.74 -40.24 -23.43
CA GLN A 464 5.80 -40.84 -22.61
C GLN A 464 6.70 -39.81 -21.90
N SER A 465 6.97 -38.68 -22.55
CA SER A 465 7.76 -37.58 -21.99
C SER A 465 6.97 -36.73 -20.97
N ARG A 466 5.65 -36.64 -21.13
CA ARG A 466 4.72 -36.03 -20.16
C ARG A 466 4.43 -36.95 -18.97
N SER A 467 4.76 -38.26 -19.06
CA SER A 467 4.61 -39.27 -18.01
C SER A 467 5.74 -39.28 -16.94
N LEU A 468 6.37 -38.14 -16.67
CA LEU A 468 7.37 -37.97 -15.61
C LEU A 468 6.93 -36.84 -14.67
N PRO A 469 6.99 -37.07 -13.35
CA PRO A 469 6.07 -37.91 -12.60
C PRO A 469 4.63 -37.38 -12.70
N GLU A 470 3.65 -38.21 -12.36
CA GLU A 470 2.34 -37.71 -11.93
C GLU A 470 2.52 -36.52 -10.97
N SER A 471 2.25 -35.31 -11.46
CA SER A 471 1.94 -34.16 -10.61
C SER A 471 0.56 -34.37 -9.97
N LYS A 472 0.35 -35.54 -9.35
CA LYS A 472 -0.75 -35.79 -8.43
C LYS A 472 -0.68 -34.88 -7.20
N THR A 473 0.42 -34.14 -7.02
CA THR A 473 0.59 -33.18 -5.93
C THR A 473 0.42 -31.71 -6.33
N GLN A 474 0.29 -31.38 -7.63
CA GLN A 474 0.18 -29.98 -8.07
C GLN A 474 -0.92 -29.70 -9.11
N SER A 475 -1.47 -30.73 -9.79
CA SER A 475 -2.56 -30.58 -10.77
C SER A 475 -3.97 -30.40 -10.19
N ASP A 476 -4.15 -30.58 -8.87
CA ASP A 476 -5.43 -30.38 -8.17
C ASP A 476 -5.49 -29.08 -7.34
N LYS A 477 -4.54 -28.16 -7.53
CA LYS A 477 -4.59 -26.88 -6.81
C LYS A 477 -5.70 -26.00 -7.36
N THR A 478 -6.79 -25.87 -6.60
CA THR A 478 -7.87 -24.93 -6.88
C THR A 478 -7.34 -23.50 -6.89
N ILE A 479 -7.21 -22.90 -8.07
CA ILE A 479 -6.89 -21.47 -8.20
C ILE A 479 -8.20 -20.72 -8.37
N THR A 480 -8.42 -19.71 -7.53
CA THR A 480 -9.56 -18.79 -7.67
C THR A 480 -9.06 -17.36 -7.70
N GLY A 481 -9.93 -16.43 -8.09
CA GLY A 481 -9.54 -15.04 -8.20
C GLY A 481 -10.72 -14.11 -8.35
N PHE A 482 -10.40 -12.85 -8.60
CA PHE A 482 -11.38 -11.85 -8.96
C PHE A 482 -10.88 -10.96 -10.10
N LEU A 483 -11.84 -10.43 -10.84
CA LEU A 483 -11.70 -9.33 -11.78
C LEU A 483 -12.42 -8.12 -11.21
N LEU A 484 -11.71 -6.99 -11.13
CA LEU A 484 -12.24 -5.71 -10.70
C LEU A 484 -12.10 -4.72 -11.85
N ASN A 485 -13.22 -4.20 -12.36
CA ASN A 485 -13.24 -3.10 -13.32
C ASN A 485 -13.80 -1.86 -12.64
N SER A 486 -12.95 -0.95 -12.17
CA SER A 486 -13.36 0.23 -11.41
C SER A 486 -12.32 1.35 -11.54
N GLU A 487 -12.79 2.60 -11.49
CA GLU A 487 -11.96 3.80 -11.32
C GLU A 487 -11.07 3.71 -10.07
N VAL A 488 -11.41 2.87 -9.08
CA VAL A 488 -10.57 2.62 -7.91
C VAL A 488 -9.19 2.08 -8.28
N VAL A 489 -9.09 1.31 -9.37
CA VAL A 489 -7.85 0.69 -9.79
C VAL A 489 -6.87 1.73 -10.35
N SER A 490 -7.37 2.66 -11.18
CA SER A 490 -6.55 3.76 -11.73
C SER A 490 -6.31 4.87 -10.72
N GLY A 491 -7.31 5.18 -9.88
CA GLY A 491 -7.24 6.23 -8.87
C GLY A 491 -6.29 5.92 -7.71
N TRP A 492 -6.10 4.64 -7.37
CA TRP A 492 -5.27 4.22 -6.24
C TRP A 492 -4.32 3.05 -6.59
N PRO A 493 -3.18 3.32 -7.27
CA PRO A 493 -2.21 2.29 -7.65
C PRO A 493 -1.63 1.48 -6.47
N GLY A 494 -1.59 2.08 -5.27
CA GLY A 494 -1.17 1.46 -4.01
C GLY A 494 -2.26 0.60 -3.35
N LEU A 495 -3.15 -0.03 -4.10
CA LEU A 495 -4.19 -0.89 -3.54
C LEU A 495 -3.57 -2.14 -2.89
N GLU A 496 -3.88 -2.35 -1.61
CA GLU A 496 -3.60 -3.59 -0.89
C GLU A 496 -4.78 -4.55 -1.05
N ILE A 497 -4.45 -5.81 -1.35
CA ILE A 497 -5.40 -6.86 -1.67
C ILE A 497 -5.12 -8.03 -0.73
N GLU A 498 -6.12 -8.49 -0.02
CA GLU A 498 -6.02 -9.66 0.84
C GLU A 498 -7.19 -10.61 0.58
N GLY A 499 -6.89 -11.87 0.31
CA GLY A 499 -7.89 -12.94 0.18
C GLY A 499 -7.88 -13.85 1.40
N TYR A 500 -9.04 -14.38 1.78
CA TYR A 500 -9.18 -15.30 2.92
C TYR A 500 -10.06 -16.52 2.56
N VAL A 501 -9.74 -17.65 3.19
CA VAL A 501 -10.43 -18.95 2.97
C VAL A 501 -11.81 -18.98 3.60
N ASN A 502 -12.03 -18.26 4.71
CA ASN A 502 -13.28 -18.30 5.45
C ASN A 502 -14.19 -17.11 5.06
N PRO A 503 -15.52 -17.30 5.02
CA PRO A 503 -16.45 -16.20 4.89
C PRO A 503 -16.45 -15.40 6.20
N VAL A 504 -15.96 -14.17 6.16
CA VAL A 504 -15.95 -13.28 7.33
C VAL A 504 -16.86 -12.11 7.02
N THR A 505 -17.80 -11.83 7.90
CA THR A 505 -18.74 -10.71 7.74
C THR A 505 -18.39 -9.57 8.70
N GLY A 506 -18.70 -8.34 8.31
CA GLY A 506 -18.39 -7.16 9.12
C GLY A 506 -16.90 -6.81 9.19
N THR A 507 -16.51 -6.14 10.27
CA THR A 507 -15.15 -5.59 10.50
C THR A 507 -14.25 -6.51 11.32
N ASP A 508 -14.64 -7.78 11.48
CA ASP A 508 -13.90 -8.72 12.32
C ASP A 508 -12.48 -8.96 11.78
N PHE A 509 -11.52 -8.96 12.70
CA PHE A 509 -10.12 -9.24 12.41
C PHE A 509 -9.96 -10.69 11.96
N VAL A 510 -9.23 -10.91 10.87
CA VAL A 510 -8.93 -12.24 10.36
C VAL A 510 -7.46 -12.51 10.58
N GLY A 511 -7.15 -13.56 11.35
CA GLY A 511 -5.78 -13.92 11.66
C GLY A 511 -4.99 -14.33 10.40
N PRO A 512 -3.66 -14.14 10.42
CA PRO A 512 -2.77 -14.40 9.27
C PRO A 512 -2.81 -15.86 8.80
N GLU A 513 -3.22 -16.80 9.65
CA GLU A 513 -3.36 -18.22 9.32
C GLU A 513 -4.44 -18.51 8.25
N ASN A 514 -5.39 -17.60 8.06
CA ASN A 514 -6.48 -17.74 7.08
C ASN A 514 -6.22 -16.96 5.78
N LYS A 515 -5.10 -16.24 5.69
CA LYS A 515 -4.73 -15.42 4.54
C LYS A 515 -4.26 -16.29 3.37
N LEU A 516 -4.72 -15.95 2.16
CA LEU A 516 -4.36 -16.60 0.91
C LEU A 516 -3.08 -16.01 0.32
N THR A 517 -2.31 -16.85 -0.37
CA THR A 517 -1.15 -16.40 -1.13
C THR A 517 -1.61 -15.90 -2.49
N ILE A 518 -1.17 -14.69 -2.87
CA ILE A 518 -1.42 -14.16 -4.22
C ILE A 518 -0.44 -14.83 -5.19
N LEU A 519 -0.96 -15.52 -6.20
CA LEU A 519 -0.18 -16.19 -7.25
C LEU A 519 0.11 -15.26 -8.44
N ARG A 520 -0.84 -14.39 -8.79
CA ARG A 520 -0.71 -13.40 -9.85
C ARG A 520 -1.51 -12.17 -9.48
N ARG A 521 -0.91 -10.99 -9.62
CA ARG A 521 -1.58 -9.69 -9.61
C ARG A 521 -1.16 -8.97 -10.88
N ASP A 522 -2.13 -8.52 -11.67
CA ASP A 522 -1.86 -7.90 -12.97
C ASP A 522 -2.89 -6.84 -13.31
N LEU A 523 -2.46 -5.77 -13.96
CA LEU A 523 -3.33 -4.71 -14.47
C LEU A 523 -3.54 -4.97 -15.97
N LEU A 524 -4.73 -5.44 -16.33
CA LEU A 524 -5.07 -5.75 -17.72
C LEU A 524 -5.38 -4.48 -18.53
N SER A 525 -5.85 -3.43 -17.84
CA SER A 525 -6.00 -2.05 -18.33
C SER A 525 -5.97 -1.09 -17.13
N ASP A 526 -6.01 0.22 -17.37
CA ASP A 526 -5.96 1.23 -16.30
C ASP A 526 -7.01 1.01 -15.18
N ASN A 527 -8.18 0.48 -15.53
CA ASN A 527 -9.29 0.23 -14.59
C ASN A 527 -9.51 -1.25 -14.27
N ILE A 528 -8.84 -2.18 -14.95
CA ILE A 528 -9.09 -3.63 -14.83
C ILE A 528 -7.94 -4.31 -14.09
N LEU A 529 -8.22 -4.76 -12.88
CA LEU A 529 -7.31 -5.52 -12.04
C LEU A 529 -7.69 -7.01 -12.03
N LEU A 530 -6.69 -7.86 -12.24
CA LEU A 530 -6.78 -9.31 -12.15
C LEU A 530 -5.95 -9.81 -10.97
N CYS A 531 -6.53 -10.65 -10.11
CA CYS A 531 -5.81 -11.25 -8.98
C CYS A 531 -6.14 -12.74 -8.83
N PHE A 532 -5.12 -13.58 -8.68
CA PHE A 532 -5.22 -15.03 -8.45
C PHE A 532 -4.74 -15.40 -7.05
N PHE A 533 -5.44 -16.33 -6.41
CA PHE A 533 -5.12 -16.92 -5.12
C PHE A 533 -4.87 -18.42 -5.25
N ASP A 534 -4.07 -18.96 -4.33
CA ASP A 534 -3.64 -20.37 -4.31
C ASP A 534 -4.71 -21.39 -3.86
N ARG A 535 -5.87 -20.91 -3.41
CA ARG A 535 -7.04 -21.68 -2.96
C ARG A 535 -8.32 -20.89 -3.23
N GLU A 536 -9.47 -21.45 -2.82
CA GLU A 536 -10.78 -20.79 -2.88
C GLU A 536 -10.84 -19.52 -2.00
N VAL A 537 -11.08 -18.37 -2.64
CA VAL A 537 -11.30 -17.08 -1.98
C VAL A 537 -12.76 -16.93 -1.60
N LYS A 538 -13.04 -16.83 -0.30
CA LYS A 538 -14.40 -16.58 0.22
C LYS A 538 -14.58 -15.15 0.71
N THR A 539 -13.50 -14.51 1.13
CA THR A 539 -13.49 -13.10 1.52
C THR A 539 -12.35 -12.38 0.83
N LEU A 540 -12.64 -11.21 0.27
CA LEU A 540 -11.70 -10.30 -0.37
C LEU A 540 -11.74 -8.97 0.37
N ASP A 541 -10.59 -8.53 0.85
CA ASP A 541 -10.40 -7.22 1.46
C ASP A 541 -9.56 -6.34 0.53
N LEU A 542 -10.11 -5.17 0.18
CA LEU A 542 -9.42 -4.12 -0.55
C LEU A 542 -9.18 -2.96 0.42
N ALA A 543 -7.91 -2.57 0.56
CA ALA A 543 -7.51 -1.48 1.44
C ALA A 543 -6.52 -0.55 0.73
N LEU A 544 -6.48 0.71 1.14
CA LEU A 544 -5.40 1.59 0.73
C LEU A 544 -4.11 1.20 1.46
N GLN A 545 -2.98 1.19 0.74
CA GLN A 545 -1.67 0.94 1.34
C GLN A 545 -1.50 1.84 2.55
N GLY A 546 -1.34 1.20 3.71
CA GLY A 546 -1.08 1.87 4.98
C GLY A 546 0.37 2.35 5.02
N SER A 547 0.74 3.27 4.11
CA SER A 547 2.01 3.95 4.19
C SER A 547 1.93 4.92 5.37
N SER A 548 2.29 4.40 6.54
CA SER A 548 2.21 5.02 7.86
C SER A 548 0.83 5.00 8.55
N VAL A 549 0.91 5.06 9.87
CA VAL A 549 -0.23 5.01 10.79
C VAL A 549 -1.02 6.31 10.65
N ASN A 550 -2.16 6.27 9.97
CA ASN A 550 -2.96 7.46 9.72
C ASN A 550 -3.71 7.90 10.99
N CYS A 551 -3.67 9.18 11.32
CA CYS A 551 -4.43 9.75 12.43
C CYS A 551 -5.67 10.50 11.92
N GLY A 552 -6.79 10.40 12.63
CA GLY A 552 -8.06 11.00 12.19
C GLY A 552 -9.22 10.77 13.17
N VAL A 553 -10.42 11.04 12.69
CA VAL A 553 -11.72 10.89 13.36
C VAL A 553 -12.68 10.04 12.51
N ASP A 554 -13.75 9.51 13.10
CA ASP A 554 -14.67 8.65 12.35
C ASP A 554 -15.36 9.43 11.21
N SER A 555 -15.73 8.72 10.15
CA SER A 555 -16.36 9.33 8.97
C SER A 555 -17.62 10.12 9.31
N ILE A 556 -17.68 11.36 8.79
CA ILE A 556 -18.78 12.30 9.04
C ILE A 556 -20.06 11.85 8.33
N LYS A 557 -21.01 11.25 9.06
CA LYS A 557 -22.36 10.95 8.54
C LYS A 557 -23.21 12.23 8.52
N LYS A 558 -24.02 12.41 7.46
CA LYS A 558 -24.87 13.61 7.27
C LYS A 558 -25.73 13.87 8.51
N GLY A 559 -25.61 15.07 9.08
CA GLY A 559 -26.42 15.54 10.20
C GLY A 559 -26.03 14.99 11.58
N THR A 560 -24.95 14.21 11.69
CA THR A 560 -24.47 13.65 12.97
C THR A 560 -23.20 14.37 13.41
N LYS A 561 -23.01 14.50 14.72
CA LYS A 561 -21.78 15.04 15.32
C LYS A 561 -20.59 14.13 14.97
N ILE A 562 -19.40 14.71 14.82
CA ILE A 562 -18.16 13.99 14.51
C ILE A 562 -17.75 13.18 15.75
N THR A 563 -17.49 11.88 15.56
CA THR A 563 -17.12 10.98 16.65
C THR A 563 -15.73 10.39 16.46
N LYS A 564 -15.17 9.82 17.53
CA LYS A 564 -14.00 8.97 17.49
C LYS A 564 -14.28 7.67 18.24
N GLY A 565 -14.07 6.53 17.60
CA GLY A 565 -14.08 5.24 18.25
C GLY A 565 -12.95 5.10 19.27
N LEU A 566 -13.26 4.59 20.46
CA LEU A 566 -12.27 4.36 21.51
C LEU A 566 -11.38 3.17 21.16
N ARG A 567 -10.06 3.37 21.19
CA ARG A 567 -9.05 2.33 20.96
C ARG A 567 -8.23 2.12 22.23
N GLN A 568 -8.10 0.87 22.67
CA GLN A 568 -7.20 0.53 23.76
C GLN A 568 -5.74 0.60 23.31
N LEU A 569 -4.82 0.77 24.26
CA LEU A 569 -3.38 0.85 23.98
C LEU A 569 -2.79 -0.47 23.45
N ASP A 570 -3.51 -1.59 23.58
CA ASP A 570 -3.17 -2.87 22.97
C ASP A 570 -3.56 -2.96 21.47
N GLY A 571 -4.13 -1.88 20.93
CA GLY A 571 -4.59 -1.78 19.55
C GLY A 571 -6.03 -2.22 19.32
N LYS A 572 -6.72 -2.81 20.30
CA LYS A 572 -8.11 -3.28 20.14
C LYS A 572 -9.10 -2.12 20.16
N GLN A 573 -10.04 -2.14 19.23
CA GLN A 573 -11.13 -1.18 19.18
C GLN A 573 -12.23 -1.57 20.18
N THR A 574 -12.71 -0.60 20.94
CA THR A 574 -13.82 -0.75 21.90
C THR A 574 -15.12 -0.27 21.26
N THR A 575 -16.27 -0.73 21.74
CA THR A 575 -17.60 -0.37 21.22
C THR A 575 -18.09 1.04 21.61
N GLY A 576 -17.29 1.81 22.34
CA GLY A 576 -17.64 3.18 22.76
C GLY A 576 -17.09 4.24 21.80
N ASN A 577 -17.89 5.28 21.54
CA ASN A 577 -17.50 6.43 20.75
C ASN A 577 -17.55 7.70 21.61
N ILE A 578 -16.62 8.62 21.37
CA ILE A 578 -16.63 9.96 21.97
C ILE A 578 -16.95 11.02 20.91
N GLU A 579 -17.59 12.10 21.33
CA GLU A 579 -17.84 13.27 20.48
C GLU A 579 -16.56 14.12 20.40
N VAL A 580 -16.13 14.44 19.18
CA VAL A 580 -14.94 15.26 18.92
C VAL A 580 -15.22 16.72 19.30
N PRO A 581 -14.46 17.31 20.24
CA PRO A 581 -14.64 18.69 20.65
C PRO A 581 -13.94 19.65 19.68
N PHE A 582 -14.63 20.73 19.33
CA PHE A 582 -14.09 21.76 18.45
C PHE A 582 -13.84 23.06 19.21
N ARG A 583 -12.66 23.65 19.02
CA ARG A 583 -12.38 25.03 19.44
C ARG A 583 -13.06 26.01 18.50
N ASN A 584 -13.10 25.68 17.22
CA ASN A 584 -13.87 26.40 16.21
C ASN A 584 -14.45 25.39 15.21
N GLN A 585 -15.78 25.19 15.28
CA GLN A 585 -16.48 24.20 14.48
C GLN A 585 -16.51 24.57 12.99
N ASP A 586 -16.65 25.86 12.67
CA ASP A 586 -16.71 26.35 11.28
C ASP A 586 -15.36 26.18 10.55
N LEU A 587 -14.26 26.33 11.29
CA LEU A 587 -12.91 26.16 10.77
C LEU A 587 -12.39 24.72 10.90
N GLY A 588 -13.12 23.82 11.56
CA GLY A 588 -12.71 22.42 11.76
C GLY A 588 -11.52 22.25 12.71
N VAL A 589 -11.30 23.19 13.64
CA VAL A 589 -10.19 23.16 14.60
C VAL A 589 -10.60 22.36 15.84
N ILE A 590 -9.96 21.22 16.04
CA ILE A 590 -10.20 20.32 17.18
C ILE A 590 -9.56 20.92 18.44
N ASN A 591 -10.29 20.86 19.56
CA ASN A 591 -9.73 21.18 20.87
C ASN A 591 -9.00 19.95 21.42
N ILE A 592 -7.67 19.91 21.30
CA ILE A 592 -6.86 18.72 21.62
C ILE A 592 -6.83 18.45 23.13
N GLU A 593 -6.81 19.49 23.97
CA GLU A 593 -6.92 19.36 25.44
C GLU A 593 -8.24 18.67 25.85
N GLU A 594 -9.37 19.19 25.38
CA GLU A 594 -10.68 18.61 25.68
C GLU A 594 -10.85 17.21 25.06
N MET A 595 -10.30 16.99 23.86
CA MET A 595 -10.32 15.67 23.21
C MET A 595 -9.58 14.65 24.06
N THR A 596 -8.44 15.04 24.62
CA THR A 596 -7.62 14.20 25.49
C THR A 596 -8.34 13.86 26.79
N ASN A 597 -9.03 14.82 27.40
CA ASN A 597 -9.83 14.59 28.59
C ASN A 597 -10.95 13.56 28.33
N ARG A 598 -11.68 13.71 27.22
CA ARG A 598 -12.74 12.76 26.82
C ARG A 598 -12.20 11.36 26.50
N LEU A 599 -11.05 11.28 25.83
CA LEU A 599 -10.37 10.00 25.57
C LEU A 599 -9.95 9.33 26.88
N LYS A 600 -9.40 10.09 27.83
CA LYS A 600 -9.00 9.60 29.15
C LYS A 600 -10.20 9.05 29.94
N GLU A 601 -11.31 9.79 29.96
CA GLU A 601 -12.56 9.36 30.60
C GLU A 601 -13.14 8.11 29.93
N GLY A 602 -13.21 8.09 28.60
CA GLY A 602 -13.73 6.96 27.82
C GLY A 602 -12.92 5.67 28.01
N LEU A 603 -11.60 5.79 28.13
CA LEU A 603 -10.68 4.66 28.37
C LEU A 603 -10.55 4.30 29.86
N LYS A 604 -11.18 5.06 30.77
CA LYS A 604 -11.07 4.89 32.24
C LYS A 604 -9.61 4.86 32.71
N SER A 605 -8.73 5.63 32.08
CA SER A 605 -7.31 5.67 32.44
C SER A 605 -7.09 6.56 33.66
N THR A 606 -6.42 6.03 34.68
CA THR A 606 -6.08 6.75 35.93
C THR A 606 -4.77 7.52 35.86
N SER A 607 -3.98 7.38 34.78
CA SER A 607 -2.68 8.05 34.60
C SER A 607 -2.77 9.37 33.84
N GLN A 608 -1.68 10.16 33.87
CA GLN A 608 -1.53 11.35 33.04
C GLN A 608 -1.41 10.90 31.58
N PHE A 609 -2.28 11.42 30.72
CA PHE A 609 -2.36 11.01 29.32
C PHE A 609 -1.23 11.68 28.52
N THR A 610 -0.37 10.89 27.88
CA THR A 610 0.83 11.40 27.18
C THR A 610 0.60 11.56 25.67
N SER A 611 1.48 12.29 24.97
CA SER A 611 1.41 12.42 23.51
C SER A 611 1.49 11.08 22.78
N ALA A 612 2.24 10.11 23.32
CA ALA A 612 2.30 8.75 22.80
C ALA A 612 0.95 8.03 22.88
N GLN A 613 0.23 8.17 23.99
CA GLN A 613 -1.10 7.60 24.16
C GLN A 613 -2.14 8.31 23.27
N PHE A 614 -2.00 9.64 23.10
CA PHE A 614 -2.82 10.40 22.18
C PHE A 614 -2.61 9.93 20.74
N ALA A 615 -1.38 9.87 20.26
CA ALA A 615 -1.07 9.36 18.92
C ALA A 615 -1.61 7.93 18.70
N ALA A 616 -1.43 7.03 19.67
CA ALA A 616 -1.90 5.65 19.58
C ALA A 616 -3.43 5.50 19.51
N THR A 617 -4.17 6.41 20.16
CA THR A 617 -5.65 6.39 20.14
C THR A 617 -6.24 7.10 18.93
N MET A 618 -5.50 8.04 18.34
CA MET A 618 -5.91 8.77 17.15
C MET A 618 -5.75 7.97 15.85
N ILE A 619 -5.09 6.82 15.88
CA ILE A 619 -4.91 5.91 14.74
C ILE A 619 -6.26 5.50 14.15
N GLU A 620 -6.42 5.74 12.86
CA GLU A 620 -7.44 5.17 12.01
C GLU A 620 -6.82 4.00 11.24
N GLY A 621 -7.57 2.90 11.11
CA GLY A 621 -7.19 1.90 10.12
C GLY A 621 -7.33 2.51 8.72
N SER A 622 -6.51 2.06 7.76
CA SER A 622 -6.78 2.36 6.35
C SER A 622 -8.23 1.96 6.03
N PRO A 623 -8.97 2.78 5.25
CA PRO A 623 -10.29 2.39 4.80
C PRO A 623 -10.18 1.06 4.08
N LYS A 624 -10.96 0.10 4.57
CA LYS A 624 -10.93 -1.30 4.16
C LYS A 624 -12.35 -1.69 3.79
N VAL A 625 -12.53 -2.11 2.55
CA VAL A 625 -13.80 -2.62 2.06
C VAL A 625 -13.69 -4.13 1.88
N ARG A 626 -14.65 -4.83 2.48
CA ARG A 626 -14.71 -6.29 2.50
C ARG A 626 -15.82 -6.79 1.58
N PHE A 627 -15.46 -7.71 0.70
CA PHE A 627 -16.38 -8.45 -0.16
C PHE A 627 -16.38 -9.92 0.25
N VAL A 628 -17.56 -10.46 0.53
CA VAL A 628 -17.75 -11.91 0.76
C VAL A 628 -18.34 -12.50 -0.50
N ALA A 629 -17.69 -13.52 -1.07
CA ALA A 629 -18.19 -14.26 -2.24
C ALA A 629 -19.54 -14.92 -1.90
N ARG A 630 -20.53 -14.79 -2.79
CA ARG A 630 -21.93 -15.19 -2.53
C ARG A 630 -22.28 -16.60 -2.99
N GLY A 631 -21.35 -17.34 -3.58
CA GLY A 631 -21.56 -18.70 -4.06
C GLY A 631 -20.53 -19.10 -5.09
#